data_AF-A0A353JB94-F1
#
_entry.id   AF-A0A353JB94-F1
#
_cell.length_a   1.000
_cell.length_b   1.000
_cell.length_c   1.000
_cell.angle_alpha   90.00
_cell.angle_beta   90.00
_cell.angle_gamma   90.00
#
_symmetry.space_group_name_H-M   'P 1'
#
loop_
_entity.id
_entity.type
_entity.pdbx_description
1 polymer ?
#
loop_
_entity_poly.entity_id
_entity_poly.type
_entity_poly.pdbx_seq_one_letter_code
_entity_poly.pdbx_strand_id
1 'polypeptide(L)'
;HNDLKELKTKINGETDLGVDLIFGGHSHTNLVDESNGIPMIETASKAEGIAHCQLKLNKATKEVSAIEGYGYETNLVEKEFANDPDITMIYDQYKKDYINPIKNRKIAKANGDFDKKIRLPNLAVEAMYNTVKKDYPNVRAAFTNINGGV
;
A
#
# COMPACT_ATOMS: atom_id res chain seq x y z
N HIS A 1 -18.84 16.99 32.68
CA HIS A 1 -18.72 17.51 31.30
C HIS A 1 -17.39 18.26 31.03
N ASN A 2 -16.46 18.32 31.99
CA ASN A 2 -15.15 18.95 31.81
C ASN A 2 -13.99 17.94 31.75
N ASP A 3 -14.26 16.65 31.96
CA ASP A 3 -13.23 15.64 32.22
C ASP A 3 -12.53 15.12 30.94
N LEU A 4 -13.12 15.36 29.77
CA LEU A 4 -12.52 14.98 28.47
C LEU A 4 -11.51 16.01 27.93
N LYS A 5 -11.54 17.27 28.39
CA LYS A 5 -10.57 18.29 27.96
C LYS A 5 -9.26 18.23 28.76
N GLU A 6 -9.31 17.82 30.03
CA GLU A 6 -8.10 17.59 30.84
C GLU A 6 -7.36 16.31 30.45
N LEU A 7 -8.05 15.34 29.84
CA LEU A 7 -7.44 14.13 29.28
C LEU A 7 -6.48 14.41 28.11
N LYS A 8 -6.63 15.54 27.41
CA LYS A 8 -5.64 15.98 26.40
C LYS A 8 -4.39 16.63 27.02
N THR A 9 -4.41 16.99 28.30
CA THR A 9 -3.31 17.71 28.97
C THR A 9 -2.49 16.82 29.91
N LYS A 10 -2.90 15.57 30.15
CA LYS A 10 -2.22 14.65 31.08
C LYS A 10 -2.23 13.19 30.60
N ILE A 11 -1.65 12.94 29.43
CA ILE A 11 -1.08 11.61 29.16
C ILE A 11 0.44 11.77 29.18
N ASN A 12 1.00 11.48 30.37
CA ASN A 12 2.31 10.83 30.56
C ASN A 12 3.63 11.61 30.50
N GLY A 13 3.69 12.95 30.55
CA GLY A 13 5.01 13.60 30.71
C GLY A 13 6.03 13.24 29.61
N GLU A 14 5.55 12.74 28.47
CA GLU A 14 6.30 12.48 27.26
C GLU A 14 5.88 13.52 26.23
N THR A 15 6.90 13.97 25.50
CA THR A 15 6.91 14.96 24.44
C THR A 15 5.68 14.93 23.55
N ASP A 16 5.10 16.11 23.29
CA ASP A 16 4.41 16.39 22.03
C ASP A 16 5.17 15.70 20.89
N LEU A 17 4.53 14.70 20.28
CA LEU A 17 5.14 13.92 19.20
C LEU A 17 5.26 14.75 17.92
N GLY A 18 4.61 15.92 17.85
CA GLY A 18 4.58 16.78 16.67
C GLY A 18 3.80 16.15 15.51
N VAL A 19 2.81 15.30 15.80
CA VAL A 19 2.00 14.60 14.79
C VAL A 19 0.53 14.94 14.98
N ASP A 20 -0.05 15.61 13.99
CA ASP A 20 -1.46 16.03 13.99
C ASP A 20 -2.37 15.12 13.13
N LEU A 21 -1.78 14.27 12.28
CA LEU A 21 -2.47 13.36 11.37
C LEU A 21 -1.52 12.25 10.92
N ILE A 22 -2.02 11.02 10.81
CA ILE A 22 -1.27 9.86 10.32
C ILE A 22 -1.86 9.39 8.98
N PHE A 23 -1.05 9.37 7.94
CA PHE A 23 -1.33 8.60 6.72
C PHE A 23 -0.62 7.25 6.81
N GLY A 24 -1.39 6.20 6.99
CA GLY A 24 -0.92 4.82 7.08
C GLY A 24 -0.51 4.24 5.73
N GLY A 25 0.02 3.02 5.78
CA GLY A 25 0.46 2.25 4.64
C GLY A 25 1.02 0.90 5.10
N HIS A 26 1.49 0.08 4.16
CA HIS A 26 2.06 -1.27 4.39
C HIS A 26 1.04 -2.38 4.70
N SER A 27 0.01 -2.14 5.52
CA SER A 27 -1.04 -3.14 5.78
C SER A 27 -1.91 -3.45 4.57
N HIS A 28 -1.98 -2.51 3.62
CA HIS A 28 -2.85 -2.59 2.44
C HIS A 28 -4.33 -2.66 2.81
N THR A 29 -4.73 -1.97 3.88
CA THR A 29 -6.10 -1.96 4.38
C THR A 29 -6.74 -0.59 4.23
N ASN A 30 -8.05 -0.56 3.99
CA ASN A 30 -8.82 0.66 4.12
C ASN A 30 -9.15 0.89 5.59
N LEU A 31 -8.65 1.99 6.16
CA LEU A 31 -8.79 2.31 7.58
C LEU A 31 -9.05 3.80 7.78
N VAL A 32 -10.02 4.11 8.64
CA VAL A 32 -10.16 5.41 9.31
C VAL A 32 -10.26 5.10 10.79
N ASP A 33 -9.28 5.58 11.57
CA ASP A 33 -9.17 5.31 13.00
C ASP A 33 -8.54 6.51 13.73
N GLU A 34 -8.39 6.42 15.05
CA GLU A 34 -7.67 7.41 15.86
C GLU A 34 -6.68 6.72 16.80
N SER A 35 -5.46 7.25 16.88
CA SER A 35 -4.44 6.82 17.83
C SER A 35 -4.10 7.96 18.78
N ASN A 36 -4.39 7.80 20.08
CA ASN A 36 -4.18 8.86 21.08
C ASN A 36 -4.82 10.21 20.71
N GLY A 37 -5.98 10.17 20.03
CA GLY A 37 -6.68 11.38 19.56
C GLY A 37 -6.07 12.03 18.31
N ILE A 38 -5.12 11.37 17.66
CA ILE A 38 -4.58 11.73 16.35
C ILE A 38 -5.30 10.91 15.28
N PRO A 39 -5.98 11.55 14.31
CA PRO A 39 -6.61 10.86 13.19
C PRO A 39 -5.61 10.03 12.39
N MET A 40 -6.05 8.86 11.95
CA MET A 40 -5.28 7.92 11.13
C MET A 40 -6.11 7.47 9.93
N ILE A 41 -5.52 7.55 8.74
CA ILE A 41 -6.16 7.18 7.47
C ILE A 41 -5.21 6.29 6.67
N GLU A 42 -5.68 5.14 6.20
CA GLU A 42 -4.96 4.28 5.25
C GLU A 42 -5.88 3.90 4.10
N THR A 43 -5.31 3.79 2.90
CA THR A 43 -5.99 3.20 1.75
C THR A 43 -5.35 1.88 1.34
N ALA A 44 -6.17 1.04 0.71
CA ALA A 44 -5.74 -0.21 0.13
C ALA A 44 -4.61 -0.05 -0.88
N SER A 45 -3.99 -1.18 -1.24
CA SER A 45 -2.83 -1.18 -2.14
C SER A 45 -3.15 -0.66 -3.55
N LYS A 46 -2.10 -0.40 -4.33
CA LYS A 46 -2.18 -0.16 -5.79
C LYS A 46 -3.05 1.02 -6.18
N ALA A 47 -3.14 2.03 -5.32
CA ALA A 47 -3.99 3.20 -5.52
C ALA A 47 -5.47 2.85 -5.76
N GLU A 48 -5.96 1.77 -5.15
CA GLU A 48 -7.39 1.41 -5.16
C GLU A 48 -8.28 2.41 -4.39
N GLY A 49 -7.66 3.28 -3.58
CA GLY A 49 -8.32 4.43 -2.99
C GLY A 49 -7.39 5.64 -2.77
N ILE A 50 -8.02 6.81 -2.64
CA ILE A 50 -7.36 8.10 -2.34
C ILE A 50 -7.83 8.56 -0.96
N ALA A 51 -6.88 8.68 -0.03
CA ALA A 51 -7.13 9.30 1.26
C ALA A 51 -7.38 10.80 1.09
N HIS A 52 -8.34 11.34 1.82
CA HIS A 52 -8.62 12.77 1.88
C HIS A 52 -8.76 13.23 3.34
N CYS A 53 -8.16 14.38 3.64
CA CYS A 53 -8.33 15.08 4.91
C CYS A 53 -8.20 16.57 4.64
N GLN A 54 -9.05 17.37 5.27
CA GLN A 54 -8.88 18.82 5.30
C GLN A 54 -8.38 19.21 6.68
N LEU A 55 -7.37 20.07 6.74
CA LEU A 55 -6.75 20.53 7.98
C LEU A 55 -7.13 21.99 8.23
N LYS A 56 -7.37 22.31 9.51
CA LYS A 56 -7.59 23.67 10.00
C LYS A 56 -6.43 24.09 10.90
N LEU A 57 -5.85 25.25 10.63
CA LEU A 57 -4.83 25.89 11.45
C LEU A 57 -5.43 27.03 12.28
N ASN A 58 -5.30 26.95 13.60
CA ASN A 58 -5.54 28.09 14.48
C ASN A 58 -4.30 29.00 14.50
N LYS A 59 -4.41 30.20 13.91
CA LYS A 59 -3.25 31.11 13.79
C LYS A 59 -2.74 31.67 15.12
N ALA A 60 -3.57 31.71 16.15
CA ALA A 60 -3.23 32.24 17.46
C ALA A 60 -2.50 31.19 18.30
N THR A 61 -3.04 29.97 18.37
CA THR A 61 -2.47 28.87 19.18
C THR A 61 -1.47 28.01 18.40
N LYS A 62 -1.42 28.17 17.07
CA LYS A 62 -0.68 27.31 16.12
C LYS A 62 -1.13 25.85 16.06
N GLU A 63 -2.23 25.52 16.72
CA GLU A 63 -2.83 24.19 16.70
C GLU A 63 -3.36 23.84 15.31
N VAL A 64 -3.06 22.62 14.85
CA VAL A 64 -3.60 22.03 13.63
C VAL A 64 -4.61 20.94 14.00
N SER A 65 -5.75 20.89 13.33
CA SER A 65 -6.77 19.86 13.57
C SER A 65 -7.40 19.41 12.26
N ALA A 66 -7.69 18.11 12.13
CA ALA A 66 -8.51 17.62 11.03
C ALA A 66 -9.95 18.17 11.13
N ILE A 67 -10.52 18.52 9.99
CA ILE A 67 -11.94 18.82 9.84
C ILE A 67 -12.69 17.49 9.77
N GLU A 68 -13.87 17.43 10.41
CA GLU A 68 -14.77 16.28 10.33
C GLU A 68 -15.07 15.88 8.87
N GLY A 69 -15.18 14.58 8.62
CA GLY A 69 -15.38 14.04 7.26
C GLY A 69 -14.08 13.72 6.52
N TYR A 70 -12.97 13.52 7.23
CA TYR A 70 -11.77 12.89 6.68
C TYR A 70 -11.99 11.39 6.45
N GLY A 71 -11.29 10.81 5.47
CA GLY A 71 -11.46 9.41 5.13
C GLY A 71 -10.78 9.07 3.81
N TYR A 72 -11.39 8.19 3.03
CA TYR A 72 -10.86 7.79 1.73
C TYR A 72 -11.98 7.56 0.72
N GLU A 73 -11.63 7.71 -0.55
CA GLU A 73 -12.46 7.34 -1.70
C GLU A 73 -11.93 6.06 -2.32
N THR A 74 -12.79 5.06 -2.52
CA THR A 74 -12.45 3.82 -3.24
C THR A 74 -13.16 3.77 -4.61
N ASN A 75 -12.99 2.66 -5.33
CA ASN A 75 -13.62 2.40 -6.62
C ASN A 75 -13.38 3.52 -7.65
N LEU A 76 -12.16 4.06 -7.64
CA LEU A 76 -11.79 5.21 -8.46
C LEU A 76 -11.90 4.91 -9.96
N VAL A 77 -11.78 3.65 -10.36
CA VAL A 77 -11.99 3.18 -11.75
C VAL A 77 -13.46 3.16 -12.18
N GLU A 78 -14.40 3.09 -11.23
CA GLU A 78 -15.85 3.21 -11.52
C GLU A 78 -16.28 4.67 -11.66
N LYS A 79 -15.45 5.59 -11.15
CA LYS A 79 -15.62 7.03 -11.34
C LYS A 79 -14.94 7.40 -12.66
N GLU A 80 -15.71 7.91 -13.62
CA GLU A 80 -15.20 8.28 -14.94
C GLU A 80 -14.28 9.52 -14.85
N PHE A 81 -13.03 9.31 -14.45
CA PHE A 81 -11.99 10.33 -14.51
C PHE A 81 -11.33 10.30 -15.88
N ALA A 82 -11.18 11.46 -16.51
CA ALA A 82 -10.32 11.59 -17.67
C ALA A 82 -8.87 11.34 -17.25
N ASN A 83 -8.13 10.57 -18.04
CA ASN A 83 -6.69 10.42 -17.85
C ASN A 83 -6.01 11.77 -18.05
N ASP A 84 -5.06 12.10 -17.16
CA ASP A 84 -4.20 13.26 -17.32
C ASP A 84 -3.29 13.08 -18.56
N PRO A 85 -3.30 14.01 -19.52
CA PRO A 85 -2.55 13.84 -20.77
C PRO A 85 -1.03 13.83 -20.56
N ASP A 86 -0.52 14.58 -19.58
CA ASP A 86 0.92 14.65 -19.30
C ASP A 86 1.40 13.36 -18.66
N ILE A 87 0.62 12.81 -17.71
CA ILE A 87 0.91 11.50 -17.10
C ILE A 87 0.79 10.38 -18.14
N THR A 88 -0.21 10.44 -19.02
CA THR A 88 -0.40 9.47 -20.10
C THR A 88 0.81 9.45 -21.03
N MET A 89 1.31 10.62 -21.41
CA MET A 89 2.51 10.73 -22.25
C MET A 89 3.73 10.09 -21.58
N ILE A 90 3.97 10.38 -20.30
CA ILE A 90 5.08 9.78 -19.54
C ILE A 90 4.91 8.26 -19.46
N TYR A 91 3.71 7.79 -19.09
CA TYR A 91 3.43 6.36 -19.00
C TYR A 91 3.67 5.65 -20.33
N ASP A 92 3.17 6.19 -21.44
CA ASP A 92 3.32 5.58 -22.76
C ASP A 92 4.78 5.55 -23.22
N GLN A 93 5.55 6.58 -22.92
CA GLN A 93 7.00 6.59 -23.16
C GLN A 93 7.69 5.46 -22.39
N TYR A 94 7.48 5.38 -21.08
CA TYR A 94 8.09 4.31 -20.26
C TYR A 94 7.65 2.92 -20.70
N LYS A 95 6.35 2.78 -21.01
CA LYS A 95 5.75 1.54 -21.49
C LYS A 95 6.42 1.09 -22.78
N LYS A 96 6.58 1.99 -23.75
CA LYS A 96 7.17 1.69 -25.06
C LYS A 96 8.67 1.44 -24.98
N ASP A 97 9.42 2.32 -24.33
CA ASP A 97 10.87 2.36 -24.47
C ASP A 97 11.58 1.40 -23.52
N TYR A 98 10.99 1.11 -22.34
CA TYR A 98 11.64 0.31 -21.30
C TYR A 98 10.85 -0.94 -20.91
N ILE A 99 9.54 -0.83 -20.71
CA ILE A 99 8.74 -1.93 -20.16
C ILE A 99 8.45 -3.00 -21.22
N ASN A 100 7.90 -2.61 -22.37
CA ASN A 100 7.48 -3.54 -23.42
C ASN A 100 8.64 -4.38 -23.98
N PRO A 101 9.84 -3.83 -24.25
CA PRO A 101 10.97 -4.64 -24.76
C PRO A 101 11.34 -5.78 -23.81
N ILE A 102 11.17 -5.59 -22.51
CA ILE A 102 11.46 -6.59 -21.49
C ILE A 102 10.25 -7.51 -21.29
N LYS A 103 9.07 -6.96 -21.00
CA LYS A 103 7.87 -7.71 -20.64
C LYS A 103 7.30 -8.55 -21.79
N ASN A 104 7.46 -8.12 -23.04
CA ASN A 104 6.92 -8.86 -24.18
C ASN A 104 7.89 -9.91 -24.71
N ARG A 105 9.09 -10.03 -24.13
CA ARG A 105 10.02 -11.12 -24.46
C ARG A 105 9.43 -12.45 -23.98
N LYS A 106 9.04 -13.29 -24.94
CA LYS A 106 8.57 -14.66 -24.64
C LYS A 106 9.76 -15.50 -24.15
N ILE A 107 9.70 -15.93 -22.90
CA ILE A 107 10.73 -16.80 -22.30
C ILE A 107 10.32 -18.28 -22.27
N ALA A 108 9.02 -18.57 -22.33
CA ALA A 108 8.47 -19.91 -22.32
C ALA A 108 7.03 -19.91 -22.88
N LYS A 109 6.46 -21.11 -23.06
CA LYS A 109 5.06 -21.34 -23.37
C LYS A 109 4.41 -22.13 -22.23
N ALA A 110 3.26 -21.66 -21.75
CA ALA A 110 2.47 -22.38 -20.76
C ALA A 110 1.65 -23.49 -21.43
N ASN A 111 1.54 -24.65 -20.78
CA ASN A 111 0.66 -25.75 -21.21
C ASN A 111 -0.71 -25.72 -20.53
N GLY A 112 -0.99 -24.67 -19.74
CA GLY A 112 -2.24 -24.43 -19.04
C GLY A 112 -2.16 -23.14 -18.21
N ASP A 113 -3.28 -22.77 -17.59
CA ASP A 113 -3.35 -21.54 -16.80
C ASP A 113 -2.59 -21.62 -15.49
N PHE A 114 -2.03 -20.48 -15.10
CA PHE A 114 -1.30 -20.26 -13.85
C PHE A 114 -2.20 -19.49 -12.88
N ASP A 115 -2.86 -20.19 -11.97
CA ASP A 115 -3.63 -19.54 -10.91
C ASP A 115 -2.69 -19.01 -9.81
N LYS A 116 -3.01 -17.80 -9.32
CA LYS A 116 -2.22 -17.09 -8.30
C LYS A 116 -2.23 -17.73 -6.91
N LYS A 117 -3.09 -18.71 -6.65
CA LYS A 117 -3.24 -19.30 -5.31
C LYS A 117 -2.45 -20.60 -5.15
N ILE A 118 -2.34 -21.38 -6.22
CA ILE A 118 -1.81 -22.74 -6.18
C ILE A 118 -0.68 -22.90 -7.19
N ARG A 119 -0.96 -22.73 -8.50
CA ARG A 119 0.01 -23.08 -9.55
C ARG A 119 1.21 -22.13 -9.61
N LEU A 120 1.01 -20.82 -9.43
CA LEU A 120 2.10 -19.86 -9.40
C LEU A 120 3.05 -20.07 -8.21
N PRO A 121 2.57 -20.09 -6.96
CA PRO A 121 3.43 -20.40 -5.81
C PRO A 121 4.17 -21.73 -5.95
N ASN A 122 3.50 -22.79 -6.42
CA ASN A 122 4.13 -24.09 -6.61
C ASN A 122 5.25 -24.06 -7.67
N LEU A 123 5.06 -23.31 -8.76
CA LEU A 123 6.12 -23.12 -9.77
C LEU A 123 7.35 -22.44 -9.18
N ALA A 124 7.17 -21.40 -8.36
CA ALA A 124 8.29 -20.71 -7.70
C ALA A 124 9.02 -21.65 -6.72
N VAL A 125 8.28 -22.40 -5.91
CA VAL A 125 8.85 -23.38 -4.98
C VAL A 125 9.65 -24.45 -5.73
N GLU A 126 9.12 -24.96 -6.84
CA GLU A 126 9.81 -25.93 -7.68
C GLU A 126 11.10 -25.36 -8.29
N ALA A 127 11.06 -24.12 -8.80
CA ALA A 127 12.23 -23.44 -9.34
C ALA A 127 13.32 -23.21 -8.27
N MET A 128 12.93 -22.80 -7.06
CA MET A 128 13.83 -22.65 -5.91
C MET A 128 14.47 -24.00 -5.54
N TYR A 129 13.66 -25.05 -5.39
CA TYR A 129 14.13 -26.39 -5.04
C TYR A 129 15.15 -26.91 -6.07
N ASN A 130 14.80 -26.84 -7.35
CA ASN A 130 15.65 -27.33 -8.44
C ASN A 130 16.95 -26.52 -8.60
N THR A 131 16.95 -25.25 -8.23
CA THR A 131 18.16 -24.41 -8.24
C THR A 131 19.11 -24.81 -7.11
N VAL A 132 18.61 -24.86 -5.87
CA VAL A 132 19.44 -25.16 -4.69
C VAL A 132 19.94 -26.61 -4.69
N LYS A 133 19.15 -27.56 -5.19
CA LYS A 133 19.54 -28.98 -5.24
C LYS A 133 20.79 -29.26 -6.08
N LYS A 134 21.11 -28.39 -7.04
CA LYS A 134 22.34 -28.51 -7.86
C LYS A 134 23.60 -28.42 -7.00
N ASP A 135 23.60 -27.49 -6.04
CA ASP A 135 24.76 -27.23 -5.17
C ASP A 135 24.65 -27.99 -3.84
N TYR A 136 23.42 -28.29 -3.40
CA TYR A 136 23.12 -28.95 -2.13
C TYR A 136 22.22 -30.17 -2.36
N PRO A 137 22.78 -31.32 -2.78
CA PRO A 137 22.00 -32.49 -3.18
C PRO A 137 21.17 -33.10 -2.04
N ASN A 138 21.51 -32.79 -0.79
CA ASN A 138 20.80 -33.26 0.41
C ASN A 138 19.57 -32.43 0.78
N VAL A 139 19.28 -31.33 0.07
CA VAL A 139 18.06 -30.53 0.31
C VAL A 139 16.82 -31.33 -0.06
N ARG A 140 15.86 -31.39 0.86
CA ARG A 140 14.65 -32.23 0.75
C ARG A 140 13.37 -31.45 0.45
N ALA A 141 13.36 -30.14 0.70
CA ALA A 141 12.20 -29.29 0.49
C ALA A 141 12.61 -27.83 0.27
N ALA A 142 11.73 -27.08 -0.38
CA ALA A 142 11.77 -25.62 -0.44
C ALA A 142 10.38 -25.08 -0.07
N PHE A 143 10.35 -23.88 0.49
CA PHE A 143 9.13 -23.20 0.90
C PHE A 143 9.21 -21.74 0.49
N THR A 144 8.05 -21.14 0.20
CA THR A 144 7.92 -19.70 -0.03
C THR A 144 6.83 -19.14 0.87
N ASN A 145 6.95 -17.88 1.25
CA ASN A 145 5.90 -17.17 1.98
C ASN A 145 4.78 -16.75 1.02
N ILE A 146 3.55 -16.66 1.53
CA ILE A 146 2.37 -16.30 0.74
C ILE A 146 2.43 -14.90 0.10
N ASN A 147 3.32 -14.02 0.58
CA ASN A 147 3.47 -12.65 0.11
C ASN A 147 4.68 -12.43 -0.81
N GLY A 148 5.41 -13.49 -1.19
CA GLY A 148 6.59 -13.41 -2.06
C GLY A 148 6.32 -12.97 -3.50
N GLY A 149 5.06 -12.68 -3.85
CA GLY A 149 4.69 -12.08 -5.14
C GLY A 149 4.81 -13.03 -6.32
N VAL A 150 4.26 -14.24 -6.20
CA VAL A 150 4.11 -15.16 -7.34
C VAL A 150 2.70 -15.08 -7.90
#